data_AF-A0A090QWW5-F1
#
_entry.id   AF-A0A090QWW5-F1
#
_cell.length_a   1.000
_cell.length_b   1.000
_cell.length_c   1.000
_cell.angle_alpha   90.00
_cell.angle_beta   90.00
_cell.angle_gamma   90.00
#
_symmetry.space_group_name_H-M   'P 1'
#
loop_
_entity.id
_entity.type
_entity.pdbx_description
1 polymer ?
#
loop_
_entity_poly.entity_id
_entity_poly.type
_entity_poly.pdbx_seq_one_letter_code
_entity_poly.pdbx_strand_id
1 'polypeptide(L)'
;MTWSLVGKYPAILEHEEVGDEAKRLFKDANDLLDRVEQEGLLKARGMCGLFPAASVGDDIEVYTDESRTEVAQVLHNLRQQTEKPKGFNYCLSDYIAPKESGKPDWIARLR
;
A
#
# COMPACT_ATOMS: atom_id res chain seq x y z
N MET A 1 4.70 19.40 3.01
CA MET A 1 3.41 19.86 2.48
C MET A 1 3.61 20.27 1.04
N THR A 2 2.80 19.77 0.11
CA THR A 2 3.03 19.97 -1.34
C THR A 2 2.65 21.37 -1.83
N TRP A 3 1.61 21.99 -1.25
CA TRP A 3 1.07 23.29 -1.67
C TRP A 3 0.89 24.29 -0.52
N SER A 4 1.43 23.98 0.66
CA SER A 4 1.33 24.81 1.88
C SER A 4 -0.09 25.18 2.35
N LEU A 5 -1.13 24.54 1.80
CA LEU A 5 -2.51 24.66 2.24
C LEU A 5 -2.80 23.68 3.39
N VAL A 6 -3.44 24.17 4.44
CA VAL A 6 -3.82 23.37 5.61
C VAL A 6 -5.31 23.07 5.55
N GLY A 7 -5.66 21.78 5.53
CA GLY A 7 -7.04 21.33 5.49
C GLY A 7 -7.20 20.00 4.77
N LYS A 8 -8.25 19.25 5.11
CA LYS A 8 -8.55 17.96 4.48
C LYS A 8 -9.50 18.18 3.29
N TYR A 9 -9.19 17.58 2.15
CA TYR A 9 -10.15 17.48 1.03
C TYR A 9 -11.33 16.57 1.41
N PRO A 10 -12.58 16.93 1.10
CA PRO A 10 -13.02 18.10 0.33
C PRO A 10 -13.28 19.37 1.17
N ALA A 11 -13.31 19.27 2.50
CA ALA A 11 -13.66 20.38 3.40
C ALA A 11 -12.79 21.65 3.24
N ILE A 12 -11.53 21.50 2.80
CA ILE A 12 -10.64 22.64 2.51
C ILE A 12 -11.19 23.59 1.44
N LEU A 13 -12.07 23.11 0.56
CA LEU A 13 -12.65 23.93 -0.50
C LEU A 13 -13.66 24.97 0.04
N GLU A 14 -14.29 24.70 1.18
CA GLU A 14 -15.28 25.62 1.79
C GLU A 14 -14.65 26.46 2.91
N HIS A 15 -13.33 26.40 3.08
CA HIS A 15 -12.63 27.12 4.13
C HIS A 15 -12.61 28.64 3.86
N GLU A 16 -12.92 29.45 4.86
CA GLU A 16 -13.05 30.91 4.70
C GLU A 16 -11.76 31.59 4.21
N GLU A 17 -10.60 31.21 4.76
CA GLU A 17 -9.32 31.86 4.39
C GLU A 17 -8.61 31.26 3.16
N VAL A 18 -8.73 29.95 2.94
CA VAL A 18 -7.93 29.23 1.93
C VAL A 18 -8.78 28.52 0.87
N GLY A 19 -10.11 28.57 0.97
CA GLY A 19 -11.02 27.84 0.11
C GLY A 19 -11.00 28.31 -1.33
N ASP A 20 -10.89 29.62 -1.57
CA ASP A 20 -10.82 30.16 -2.93
C ASP A 20 -9.53 29.76 -3.65
N GLU A 21 -8.39 29.81 -2.95
CA GLU A 21 -7.10 29.36 -3.47
C GLU A 21 -7.09 27.84 -3.68
N ALA A 22 -7.69 27.08 -2.76
CA ALA A 22 -7.83 25.63 -2.89
C ALA A 22 -8.72 25.23 -4.07
N LYS A 23 -9.83 25.95 -4.32
CA LYS A 23 -10.69 25.73 -5.51
C LYS A 23 -9.96 26.05 -6.80
N ARG A 24 -9.18 27.15 -6.83
CA ARG A 24 -8.37 27.52 -8.00
C ARG A 24 -7.34 26.44 -8.30
N LEU A 25 -6.54 26.05 -7.31
CA LEU A 25 -5.54 25.00 -7.46
C LEU A 25 -6.15 23.67 -7.89
N PHE A 26 -7.30 23.31 -7.31
CA PHE A 26 -8.01 22.09 -7.69
C PHE A 26 -8.51 22.14 -9.13
N LYS A 27 -9.06 23.28 -9.58
CA LYS A 27 -9.48 23.47 -10.97
C LYS A 27 -8.29 23.34 -11.92
N ASP A 28 -7.20 24.07 -11.66
CA ASP A 28 -6.01 24.06 -12.52
C ASP A 28 -5.37 22.66 -12.59
N ALA A 29 -5.40 21.90 -11.48
CA ALA A 29 -4.94 20.52 -11.46
C ALA A 29 -5.80 19.58 -12.32
N ASN A 30 -7.14 19.73 -12.28
CA ASN A 30 -8.04 18.94 -13.12
C ASN A 30 -7.89 19.31 -14.61
N ASP A 31 -7.80 20.60 -14.94
CA ASP A 31 -7.57 21.08 -16.31
C ASP A 31 -6.26 20.49 -16.88
N LEU A 32 -5.21 20.38 -16.05
CA LEU A 32 -3.96 19.72 -16.42
C LEU A 32 -4.11 18.21 -16.60
N LEU A 33 -4.86 17.53 -15.72
CA LEU A 33 -5.12 16.09 -15.82
C LEU A 33 -5.91 15.75 -17.08
N ASP A 34 -6.93 16.54 -17.42
CA ASP A 34 -7.71 16.40 -18.66
C ASP A 34 -6.81 16.53 -19.88
N ARG A 35 -5.90 17.51 -19.87
CA ARG A 35 -4.91 17.66 -20.94
C ARG A 35 -3.96 16.47 -21.02
N VAL A 36 -3.49 15.96 -19.89
CA VAL A 36 -2.61 14.78 -19.82
C VAL A 36 -3.29 13.54 -20.40
N GLU A 37 -4.59 13.38 -20.15
CA GLU A 37 -5.40 12.29 -20.70
C GLU A 37 -5.62 12.45 -22.21
N GLN A 38 -6.06 13.63 -22.66
CA GLN A 38 -6.38 13.91 -24.06
C GLN A 38 -5.16 13.82 -24.99
N GLU A 39 -4.05 14.42 -24.57
CA GLU A 39 -2.80 14.43 -25.35
C GLU A 39 -1.94 13.17 -25.10
N GLY A 40 -2.33 12.32 -24.14
CA GLY A 40 -1.58 11.11 -23.78
C GLY A 40 -0.17 11.40 -23.24
N LEU A 41 0.01 12.55 -22.58
CA LEU A 41 1.31 13.06 -22.11
C LEU A 41 1.94 12.17 -21.02
N LEU A 42 1.11 11.44 -20.29
CA LEU A 42 1.54 10.53 -19.23
C LEU A 42 0.79 9.21 -19.36
N LYS A 43 1.52 8.11 -19.25
CA LYS A 43 0.93 6.75 -19.24
C LYS A 43 1.22 6.10 -17.91
N ALA A 44 0.18 5.88 -17.11
CA ALA A 44 0.29 5.07 -15.91
C ALA A 44 0.64 3.62 -16.27
N ARG A 45 1.63 3.07 -15.59
CA ARG A 45 2.02 1.65 -15.69
C ARG A 45 2.09 1.10 -14.29
N GLY A 46 1.62 -0.12 -14.11
CA GLY A 46 1.71 -0.84 -12.86
C GLY A 46 1.69 -2.34 -13.10
N MET A 47 2.18 -3.09 -12.13
CA MET A 47 2.16 -4.55 -12.12
C MET A 47 1.60 -5.02 -10.78
N CYS A 48 0.61 -5.91 -10.84
CA CYS A 48 0.12 -6.62 -9.67
C CYS A 48 0.33 -8.12 -9.84
N GLY A 49 0.61 -8.80 -8.74
CA GLY A 49 0.72 -10.26 -8.69
C GLY A 49 0.22 -10.79 -7.35
N LEU A 50 -0.48 -11.92 -7.40
CA LEU A 50 -0.92 -12.69 -6.25
C LEU A 50 -0.16 -14.01 -6.24
N PHE A 51 0.46 -14.33 -5.11
CA PHE A 51 1.34 -15.48 -4.99
C PHE A 51 0.98 -16.31 -3.74
N PRO A 52 1.02 -17.65 -3.81
CA PRO A 52 0.84 -18.50 -2.64
C PRO A 52 1.96 -18.20 -1.63
N ALA A 53 1.58 -18.06 -0.35
CA ALA A 53 2.53 -17.70 0.70
C ALA A 53 2.21 -18.39 2.02
N ALA A 54 3.22 -18.50 2.88
CA ALA A 54 3.07 -18.98 4.26
C ALA A 54 4.08 -18.27 5.17
N SER A 55 3.72 -18.03 6.43
CA SER A 55 4.67 -17.47 7.40
C SER A 55 5.54 -18.55 8.03
N VAL A 56 6.82 -18.22 8.21
CA VAL A 56 7.83 -19.04 8.89
C VAL A 56 8.57 -18.13 9.87
N GLY A 57 8.12 -18.12 11.12
CA GLY A 57 8.60 -17.16 12.13
C GLY A 57 8.24 -15.72 11.75
N ASP A 58 9.25 -14.85 11.63
CA ASP A 58 9.08 -13.43 11.27
C ASP A 58 9.09 -13.21 9.74
N ASP A 59 9.34 -14.26 8.96
CA ASP A 59 9.47 -14.19 7.51
C ASP A 59 8.23 -14.76 6.80
N ILE A 60 8.07 -14.39 5.52
CA ILE A 60 7.02 -14.91 4.64
C ILE A 60 7.69 -15.60 3.45
N GLU A 61 7.47 -16.90 3.30
CA GLU A 61 7.87 -17.66 2.11
C GLU A 61 6.82 -17.48 1.02
N VAL A 62 7.26 -17.10 -0.19
CA VAL A 62 6.44 -16.98 -1.39
C VAL A 62 6.81 -18.13 -2.33
N TYR A 63 5.80 -18.87 -2.79
CA TYR A 63 6.00 -20.06 -3.60
C TYR A 63 5.81 -19.78 -5.10
N THR A 64 6.40 -20.63 -5.94
CA THR A 64 6.27 -20.57 -7.40
C THR A 64 4.86 -20.90 -7.89
N ASP A 65 4.16 -21.80 -7.18
CA ASP A 65 2.81 -22.26 -7.50
C ASP A 65 2.05 -22.80 -6.25
N GLU A 66 0.83 -23.28 -6.46
CA GLU A 66 -0.05 -23.79 -5.40
C GLU A 66 0.42 -25.12 -4.77
N SER A 67 1.41 -25.81 -5.35
CA SER A 67 1.99 -27.01 -4.73
C SER A 67 2.76 -26.66 -3.45
N ARG A 68 3.22 -25.41 -3.33
CA ARG A 68 3.97 -24.88 -2.17
C ARG A 68 5.24 -25.69 -1.86
N THR A 69 5.86 -26.29 -2.89
CA THR A 69 7.09 -27.09 -2.75
C THR A 69 8.35 -26.28 -2.97
N GLU A 70 8.32 -25.33 -3.92
CA GLU A 70 9.48 -24.51 -4.28
C GLU A 70 9.25 -23.06 -3.85
N VAL A 71 10.18 -22.53 -3.05
CA VAL A 71 10.15 -21.15 -2.58
C VAL A 71 10.79 -20.26 -3.65
N ALA A 72 9.98 -19.37 -4.23
CA ALA A 72 10.43 -18.38 -5.22
C ALA A 72 11.18 -17.22 -4.55
N GLN A 73 10.68 -16.75 -3.41
CA GLN A 73 11.26 -15.63 -2.68
C GLN A 73 10.89 -15.69 -1.19
N VAL A 74 11.77 -15.17 -0.34
CA VAL A 74 11.48 -14.92 1.08
C VAL A 74 11.38 -13.42 1.31
N LEU A 75 10.31 -13.00 1.98
CA LEU A 75 10.11 -11.62 2.41
C LEU A 75 10.43 -11.53 3.89
N HIS A 76 11.54 -10.86 4.21
CA HIS A 76 11.98 -10.68 5.58
C HIS A 76 11.29 -9.48 6.22
N ASN A 77 10.71 -9.69 7.40
CA ASN A 77 10.02 -8.64 8.14
C ASN A 77 10.64 -8.45 9.52
N LEU A 78 10.39 -7.27 10.10
CA LEU A 78 10.84 -6.95 11.44
C LEU A 78 9.66 -6.94 12.41
N ARG A 79 9.88 -7.58 13.56
CA ARG A 79 8.96 -7.54 14.68
C ARG A 79 9.20 -6.29 15.53
N GLN A 80 8.12 -5.70 16.06
CA GLN A 80 8.24 -4.63 17.05
C GLN A 80 9.06 -5.10 18.27
N GLN A 81 10.01 -4.29 18.76
CA GLN A 81 10.91 -4.67 19.87
C GLN A 81 10.74 -3.79 21.12
N THR A 82 9.75 -2.89 21.14
CA THR A 82 9.44 -2.08 22.33
C THR A 82 8.58 -2.85 23.30
N GLU A 83 8.83 -2.74 24.61
CA GLU A 83 7.93 -3.29 25.62
C GLU A 83 6.53 -2.66 25.47
N LYS A 84 5.52 -3.51 25.25
CA LYS A 84 4.13 -3.10 25.12
C LYS A 84 3.41 -3.33 26.46
N PRO A 85 2.80 -2.29 27.08
CA PRO A 85 2.05 -2.45 28.32
C PRO A 85 0.89 -3.44 28.22
N LYS A 86 0.30 -3.55 27.02
CA LYS A 86 -0.72 -4.54 26.63
C LYS A 86 -0.59 -4.82 25.14
N GLY A 87 -0.85 -6.06 24.73
CA GLY A 87 -0.83 -6.49 23.33
C GLY A 87 0.44 -7.23 22.93
N PHE A 88 0.51 -7.59 21.66
CA PHE A 88 1.63 -8.36 21.09
C PHE A 88 2.61 -7.42 20.38
N ASN A 89 3.86 -7.87 20.27
CA ASN A 89 4.83 -7.29 19.37
C ASN A 89 4.52 -7.74 17.95
N TYR A 90 3.93 -6.87 17.14
CA TYR A 90 3.47 -7.23 15.80
C TYR A 90 4.62 -7.37 14.79
N CYS A 91 4.46 -8.33 13.88
CA CYS A 91 5.23 -8.49 12.64
C CYS A 91 4.26 -8.58 11.45
N LEU A 92 4.71 -8.20 10.24
CA LEU A 92 3.89 -8.36 9.03
C LEU A 92 3.59 -9.83 8.71
N SER A 93 4.48 -10.76 9.09
CA SER A 93 4.26 -12.20 8.91
C SER A 93 3.10 -12.76 9.73
N ASP A 94 2.72 -12.09 10.83
CA ASP A 94 1.63 -12.54 11.71
C ASP A 94 0.26 -12.53 11.01
N TYR A 95 0.14 -11.80 9.89
CA TYR A 95 -1.08 -11.71 9.09
C TYR A 95 -1.17 -12.75 7.97
N ILE A 96 -0.16 -13.62 7.83
CA ILE A 96 -0.16 -14.74 6.88
C ILE A 96 -0.21 -16.05 7.67
N ALA A 97 -1.01 -17.01 7.20
CA ALA A 97 -1.14 -18.31 7.84
C ALA A 97 0.24 -18.99 8.01
N PRO A 98 0.56 -19.48 9.22
CA PRO A 98 1.79 -20.24 9.45
C PRO A 98 1.84 -21.49 8.60
N LYS A 99 3.03 -21.82 8.09
CA LYS A 99 3.26 -23.05 7.30
C LYS A 99 2.78 -24.31 8.02
N GLU A 100 3.01 -24.37 9.33
CA GLU A 100 2.59 -25.47 10.20
C GLU A 100 1.07 -25.61 10.34
N SER A 101 0.31 -24.54 10.09
CA SER A 101 -1.15 -24.57 10.19
C SER A 101 -1.82 -25.39 9.07
N GLY A 102 -1.08 -25.68 7.98
CA GLY A 102 -1.60 -26.37 6.80
C GLY A 102 -2.69 -25.58 6.04
N LYS A 103 -2.98 -24.34 6.44
CA LYS A 103 -3.97 -23.49 5.77
C LYS A 103 -3.32 -22.79 4.57
N PRO A 104 -3.94 -22.85 3.39
CA PRO A 104 -3.45 -22.09 2.24
C PRO A 104 -3.73 -20.60 2.46
N ASP A 105 -2.70 -19.79 2.22
CA ASP A 105 -2.78 -18.32 2.26
C ASP A 105 -1.97 -17.71 1.10
N TRP A 106 -2.12 -16.41 0.87
CA TRP A 106 -1.56 -15.69 -0.28
C TRP A 106 -1.07 -14.30 0.10
N ILE A 107 -0.10 -13.80 -0.68
CA ILE A 107 0.35 -12.42 -0.59
C ILE A 107 0.26 -11.73 -1.95
N ALA A 108 -0.17 -10.48 -1.94
CA ALA A 108 -0.22 -9.64 -3.12
C ALA A 108 0.90 -8.61 -3.11
N ARG A 109 1.46 -8.33 -4.28
CA ARG A 109 2.40 -7.22 -4.49
C ARG A 109 1.89 -6.32 -5.60
N LEU A 110 1.99 -5.01 -5.37
CA LEU A 110 1.80 -3.95 -6.36
C LEU A 110 3.15 -3.26 -6.59
N ARG A 111 3.52 -3.03 -7.85
CA ARG A 111 4.72 -2.29 -8.26
C ARG A 111 4.40 -1.27 -9.34
#